data_AF-A0A4U5N6M4-F1
#
_entry.id   AF-A0A4U5N6M4-F1
#
_cell.length_a   1.000
_cell.length_b   1.000
_cell.length_c   1.000
_cell.angle_alpha   90.00
_cell.angle_beta   90.00
_cell.angle_gamma   90.00
#
_symmetry.space_group_name_H-M   'P 1'
#
loop_
_entity.id
_entity.type
_entity.pdbx_description
1 polymer ?
#
loop_
_entity_poly.entity_id
_entity_poly.type
_entity_poly.pdbx_seq_one_letter_code
_entity_poly.pdbx_strand_id
1 'polypeptide(L)'
;MKPKGAAFKPKTETKNKPWFKKDSAYKRAEAVYHKIQEERRQQAEERKKQKEEREKALESYMSTKKKMNKALRKKTKKGQPKLNSQIEVLLEKIEKRVAKKKK
;
A
#
# COMPACT_ATOMS: atom_id res chain seq x y z
N MET A 1 55.32 -46.65 -37.67
CA MET A 1 54.26 -45.95 -38.44
C MET A 1 52.90 -46.45 -37.96
N LYS A 2 52.02 -45.51 -37.59
CA LYS A 2 50.66 -45.53 -36.98
C LYS A 2 49.96 -46.89 -36.70
N PRO A 3 49.51 -47.17 -35.45
CA PRO A 3 48.53 -48.21 -35.19
C PRO A 3 47.12 -47.80 -35.66
N LYS A 4 46.39 -48.81 -36.15
CA LYS A 4 45.07 -48.73 -36.78
C LYS A 4 43.98 -48.27 -35.79
N GLY A 5 43.14 -47.36 -36.28
CA GLY A 5 41.79 -46.97 -35.86
C GLY A 5 41.33 -47.29 -34.42
N ALA A 6 41.20 -46.25 -33.60
CA ALA A 6 40.34 -46.30 -32.43
C ALA A 6 38.88 -46.47 -32.86
N ALA A 7 38.24 -47.56 -32.41
CA ALA A 7 36.82 -47.81 -32.65
C ALA A 7 35.97 -46.72 -31.96
N PHE A 8 35.22 -45.95 -32.74
CA PHE A 8 34.21 -45.03 -32.24
C PHE A 8 33.07 -45.83 -31.60
N LYS A 9 33.01 -45.85 -30.26
CA LYS A 9 31.86 -46.40 -29.53
C LYS A 9 30.68 -45.42 -29.69
N PRO A 10 29.51 -45.83 -30.23
CA PRO A 10 28.35 -44.95 -30.27
C PRO A 10 27.90 -44.67 -28.83
N LYS A 11 27.63 -43.40 -28.53
CA LYS A 11 27.05 -42.98 -27.26
C LYS A 11 25.66 -43.63 -27.14
N THR A 12 25.54 -44.64 -26.30
CA THR A 12 24.26 -45.25 -25.94
C THR A 12 23.40 -44.24 -25.20
N GLU A 13 22.40 -43.74 -25.91
CA GLU A 13 21.06 -43.36 -25.44
C GLU A 13 20.95 -42.74 -24.05
N THR A 14 21.12 -41.42 -23.98
CA THR A 14 20.59 -40.65 -22.86
C THR A 14 19.14 -40.23 -23.14
N LYS A 15 18.24 -40.72 -22.27
CA LYS A 15 16.98 -40.10 -21.80
C LYS A 15 15.72 -40.26 -22.65
N ASN A 16 14.98 -41.35 -22.40
CA ASN A 16 13.51 -41.29 -22.46
C ASN A 16 12.99 -40.44 -21.30
N LYS A 17 13.04 -39.10 -21.45
CA LYS A 17 12.28 -38.21 -20.57
C LYS A 17 10.85 -38.16 -21.12
N PRO A 18 9.83 -38.60 -20.37
CA PRO A 18 8.47 -38.64 -20.89
C PRO A 18 8.06 -37.25 -21.35
N TRP A 19 7.51 -37.16 -22.56
CA TRP A 19 7.00 -35.93 -23.16
C TRP A 19 5.73 -35.54 -22.39
N PHE A 20 5.90 -34.97 -21.20
CA PHE A 20 4.82 -34.33 -20.48
C PHE A 20 4.16 -33.34 -21.45
N LYS A 21 2.88 -33.55 -21.77
CA LYS A 21 2.09 -32.68 -22.65
C LYS A 21 2.19 -31.26 -22.11
N LYS A 22 3.06 -30.44 -22.69
CA LYS A 22 3.21 -29.04 -22.32
C LYS A 22 1.87 -28.37 -22.63
N ASP A 23 1.27 -27.69 -21.65
CA ASP A 23 0.08 -26.88 -21.89
C ASP A 23 0.34 -25.97 -23.10
N SER A 24 -0.68 -25.85 -23.96
CA SER A 24 -0.64 -24.96 -25.14
C SER A 24 -0.16 -23.57 -24.71
N ALA A 25 0.68 -22.94 -25.53
CA ALA A 25 1.19 -21.60 -25.24
C ALA A 25 0.04 -20.61 -24.92
N TYR A 26 -1.12 -20.81 -25.55
CA TYR A 26 -2.35 -20.07 -25.27
C TYR A 26 -2.83 -20.21 -23.82
N LYS A 27 -2.96 -21.45 -23.32
CA LYS A 27 -3.43 -21.72 -21.94
C LYS A 27 -2.45 -21.16 -20.90
N ARG A 28 -1.15 -21.17 -21.20
CA ARG A 28 -0.14 -20.52 -20.35
C ARG A 28 -0.30 -18.99 -20.35
N ALA A 29 -0.53 -18.39 -21.51
CA ALA A 29 -0.76 -16.96 -21.64
C ALA A 29 -2.04 -16.52 -20.90
N GLU A 30 -3.12 -17.28 -21.02
CA GLU A 30 -4.38 -17.05 -20.31
C GLU A 30 -4.19 -17.09 -18.79
N ALA A 31 -3.51 -18.12 -18.26
CA ALA A 31 -3.22 -18.21 -16.84
C ALA A 31 -2.37 -17.03 -16.32
N VAL A 32 -1.38 -16.57 -17.09
CA VAL A 32 -0.58 -15.39 -16.73
C VAL A 32 -1.43 -14.12 -16.77
N TYR A 33 -2.30 -13.97 -17.77
CA TYR A 33 -3.21 -12.84 -17.87
C TYR A 33 -4.12 -12.73 -16.65
N HIS A 34 -4.77 -13.83 -16.25
CA HIS A 34 -5.63 -13.83 -15.07
C HIS A 34 -4.88 -13.48 -13.79
N LYS A 35 -3.67 -14.02 -13.59
CA LYS A 35 -2.82 -13.66 -12.44
C LYS A 35 -2.51 -12.17 -12.40
N ILE A 36 -2.11 -11.59 -13.53
CA ILE A 36 -1.83 -10.15 -13.62
C ILE A 36 -3.09 -9.32 -13.31
N GLN A 37 -4.27 -9.74 -13.79
CA GLN A 37 -5.52 -9.06 -13.50
C GLN A 37 -5.88 -9.12 -12.00
N GLU A 38 -5.71 -10.28 -11.37
CA GLU A 38 -5.95 -10.45 -9.94
C GLU A 38 -5.00 -9.61 -9.09
N GLU A 39 -3.70 -9.61 -9.40
CA GLU A 39 -2.69 -8.78 -8.73
C GLU A 39 -3.02 -7.29 -8.87
N ARG A 40 -3.40 -6.84 -10.07
CA ARG A 40 -3.81 -5.45 -10.30
C ARG A 40 -5.04 -5.07 -9.48
N ARG A 41 -6.02 -5.98 -9.36
CA ARG A 41 -7.23 -5.76 -8.56
C ARG A 41 -6.87 -5.63 -7.07
N GLN A 42 -6.04 -6.54 -6.54
CA GLN A 42 -5.59 -6.49 -5.16
C GLN A 42 -4.83 -5.18 -4.86
N GLN A 43 -3.88 -4.80 -5.72
CA GLN A 43 -3.14 -3.53 -5.58
C GLN A 43 -4.04 -2.29 -5.68
N ALA A 44 -5.10 -2.33 -6.50
CA ALA A 44 -6.07 -1.24 -6.58
C ALA A 44 -6.90 -1.13 -5.29
N GLU A 45 -7.35 -2.24 -4.74
CA GLU A 45 -8.09 -2.29 -3.47
C GLU A 45 -7.25 -1.79 -2.29
N GLU A 46 -5.98 -2.22 -2.19
CA GLU A 46 -5.06 -1.76 -1.16
C GLU A 46 -4.80 -0.26 -1.25
N ARG A 47 -4.52 0.26 -2.46
CA ARG A 47 -4.34 1.70 -2.67
C ARG A 47 -5.60 2.49 -2.31
N LYS A 48 -6.79 1.95 -2.62
CA LYS A 48 -8.06 2.59 -2.25
C LYS A 48 -8.22 2.66 -0.73
N LYS A 49 -7.95 1.57 -0.02
CA LYS A 49 -7.99 1.54 1.46
C LYS A 49 -7.01 2.55 2.07
N GLN A 50 -5.76 2.57 1.62
CA GLN A 50 -4.76 3.54 2.10
C GLN A 50 -5.16 4.99 1.82
N LYS A 51 -5.75 5.25 0.65
CA LYS A 51 -6.26 6.57 0.29
C LYS A 51 -7.39 6.99 1.23
N GLU A 52 -8.37 6.12 1.47
CA GLU A 52 -9.48 6.37 2.38
C GLU A 52 -9.01 6.64 3.81
N GLU A 53 -8.05 5.86 4.32
CA GLU A 53 -7.46 6.08 5.64
C GLU A 53 -6.77 7.44 5.74
N ARG A 54 -5.98 7.80 4.72
CA ARG A 54 -5.30 9.10 4.65
C ARG A 54 -6.30 10.26 4.58
N GLU A 55 -7.36 10.12 3.78
CA GLU A 55 -8.42 11.13 3.65
C GLU A 55 -9.18 11.31 4.97
N LYS A 56 -9.56 10.22 5.66
CA LYS A 56 -10.18 10.28 6.99
C LYS A 56 -9.28 10.96 8.02
N ALA A 57 -7.99 10.64 8.03
CA ALA A 57 -7.02 11.30 8.91
C ALA A 57 -6.92 12.80 8.61
N LEU A 58 -6.85 13.18 7.33
CA LEU A 58 -6.80 14.58 6.92
C LEU A 58 -8.08 15.34 7.28
N GLU A 59 -9.26 14.74 7.05
CA GLU A 59 -10.55 15.34 7.35
C GLU A 59 -10.73 15.59 8.86
N SER A 60 -10.34 14.62 9.69
CA SER A 60 -10.37 14.79 11.15
C SER A 60 -9.44 15.92 11.62
N TYR A 61 -8.25 16.05 11.02
CA TYR A 61 -7.33 17.14 11.29
C TYR A 61 -7.90 18.49 10.83
N MET A 62 -8.41 18.58 9.61
CA MET A 62 -8.95 19.83 9.06
C MET A 62 -10.18 20.31 9.81
N SER A 63 -11.10 19.39 10.17
CA SER A 63 -12.29 19.73 10.96
C SER A 63 -11.91 20.25 12.35
N THR A 64 -10.96 19.60 13.03
CA THR A 64 -10.41 20.06 14.32
C THR A 64 -9.76 21.44 14.18
N LYS A 65 -8.88 21.61 13.19
CA LYS A 65 -8.20 22.88 12.92
C LYS A 65 -9.20 24.01 12.66
N LYS A 66 -10.25 23.75 11.88
CA LYS A 66 -11.32 24.72 11.58
C LYS A 66 -12.08 25.11 12.85
N LYS A 67 -12.46 24.15 13.70
CA LYS A 67 -13.13 24.41 14.99
C LYS A 67 -12.27 25.28 15.91
N MET A 68 -11.00 24.92 16.08
CA MET A 68 -10.06 25.68 16.91
C MET A 68 -9.85 27.11 16.37
N ASN A 69 -9.64 27.25 15.05
CA ASN A 69 -9.50 28.57 14.42
C ASN A 69 -10.76 29.43 14.60
N LYS A 70 -11.95 28.83 14.52
CA LYS A 70 -13.21 29.54 14.75
C LYS A 70 -13.30 30.06 16.19
N ALA A 71 -12.92 29.24 17.17
CA ALA A 71 -12.90 29.64 18.57
C ALA A 71 -11.86 30.76 18.85
N LEU A 72 -10.65 30.63 18.31
CA LEU A 72 -9.58 31.62 18.48
C LEU A 72 -9.90 32.98 17.86
N ARG A 73 -10.59 32.99 16.70
CA ARG A 73 -11.01 34.22 16.01
C ARG A 73 -12.25 34.87 16.63
N LYS A 74 -12.88 34.24 17.62
CA LYS A 74 -14.10 34.76 18.24
C LYS A 74 -13.80 36.04 19.02
N LYS A 75 -14.51 37.10 18.66
CA LYS A 75 -14.40 38.43 19.27
C LYS A 75 -15.74 38.89 19.82
N THR A 76 -15.70 39.81 20.78
CA THR A 76 -16.90 40.51 21.29
C THR A 76 -17.40 41.53 20.26
N LYS A 77 -18.59 42.10 20.48
CA LYS A 77 -19.12 43.18 19.61
C LYS A 77 -18.16 44.37 19.49
N LYS A 78 -17.36 44.63 20.53
CA LYS A 78 -16.32 45.67 20.58
C LYS A 78 -14.96 45.22 20.01
N GLY A 79 -14.89 44.05 19.38
CA GLY A 79 -13.68 43.55 18.72
C GLY A 79 -12.63 42.90 19.64
N GLN A 80 -12.85 42.89 20.95
CA GLN A 80 -11.94 42.25 21.91
C GLN A 80 -11.98 40.72 21.78
N PRO A 81 -10.85 40.02 21.96
CA PRO A 81 -10.82 38.57 21.94
C PRO A 81 -11.68 37.98 23.07
N LYS A 82 -12.46 36.94 22.77
CA LYS A 82 -13.27 36.25 23.79
C LYS A 82 -12.42 35.20 24.52
N LEU A 83 -11.81 35.59 25.63
CA LEU A 83 -10.83 34.81 26.41
C LEU A 83 -11.28 33.37 26.69
N ASN A 84 -12.50 33.14 27.19
CA ASN A 84 -12.98 31.79 27.51
C ASN A 84 -12.88 30.82 26.32
N SER A 85 -13.23 31.27 25.11
CA SER A 85 -13.14 30.44 23.90
C SER A 85 -11.68 30.13 23.51
N GLN A 86 -10.74 31.01 23.85
CA GLN A 86 -9.31 30.76 23.63
C GLN A 86 -8.75 29.79 24.66
N ILE A 87 -9.20 29.89 25.92
CA ILE A 87 -8.84 28.97 27.00
C ILE A 87 -9.31 27.55 26.67
N GLU A 88 -10.54 27.36 26.19
CA GLU A 88 -11.06 26.06 25.75
C GLU A 88 -10.13 25.38 24.73
N VAL A 89 -9.63 26.14 23.75
CA VAL A 89 -8.69 25.63 22.74
C VAL A 89 -7.34 25.23 23.36
N LEU A 90 -6.87 25.97 24.38
CA LEU A 90 -5.63 25.65 25.07
C LEU A 90 -5.77 24.39 25.92
N LEU A 91 -6.87 24.25 26.66
CA LEU A 91 -7.19 23.06 27.45
C LEU A 91 -7.23 21.81 26.57
N GLU A 92 -7.94 21.88 25.44
CA GLU A 92 -8.01 20.76 24.48
C GLU A 92 -6.62 20.36 23.96
N LYS A 93 -5.72 21.33 23.72
CA LYS A 93 -4.33 21.03 23.31
C LYS A 93 -3.53 20.36 24.42
N ILE A 94 -3.71 20.79 25.67
CA ILE A 94 -3.03 20.20 26.84
C ILE A 94 -3.50 18.76 27.03
N GLU A 95 -4.81 18.53 27.05
CA GLU A 95 -5.42 17.20 27.17
C GLU A 95 -4.94 16.26 26.06
N LYS A 96 -4.92 16.72 24.81
CA LYS A 96 -4.38 15.93 23.68
C LYS A 96 -2.90 15.59 23.87
N ARG A 97 -2.08 16.51 24.38
CA ARG A 97 -0.66 16.25 24.68
C ARG A 97 -0.51 15.24 25.82
N VAL A 98 -1.31 15.36 26.88
CA VAL A 98 -1.31 14.42 28.01
C VAL A 98 -1.77 13.04 27.57
N ALA A 99 -2.86 12.93 26.81
CA ALA A 99 -3.36 11.66 26.29
C ALA A 99 -2.35 10.97 25.36
N LYS A 100 -1.61 11.75 24.55
CA LYS A 100 -0.52 11.21 23.71
C LYS A 100 0.68 10.71 24.52
N LYS A 101 1.00 11.32 25.66
CA LYS A 101 2.08 10.86 26.55
C LYS A 101 1.70 9.58 27.32
N LYS A 102 0.42 9.31 27.49
CA LYS A 102 -0.11 8.12 28.18
C LYS A 102 -0.27 6.90 27.27
N LYS A 103 -0.22 7.10 25.95
CA LYS A 103 -0.23 6.04 24.95
C LYS A 103 1.21 5.68 24.58
#